data_AF-M1C136-F1
#
_entry.id   AF-M1C136-F1
#
_cell.length_a   1.000
_cell.length_b   1.000
_cell.length_c   1.000
_cell.angle_alpha   90.00
_cell.angle_beta   90.00
_cell.angle_gamma   90.00
#
_symmetry.space_group_name_H-M   'P 1'
#
loop_
_entity.id
_entity.type
_entity.pdbx_description
1 polymer ?
#
loop_
_entity_poly.entity_id
_entity_poly.type
_entity_poly.pdbx_seq_one_letter_code
_entity_poly.pdbx_strand_id
1 'polypeptide(L)'
;MQILLEGHFPGRKVDSANASSLPKDLHGAPPESFIVNLADVTGHMKSLRKMALLWCKIVAELRRLWSEGQYIPGIPPDQIPDLNSCLLYQQLQVINRCISRKKRRIAAAESLDSVVRLGSSNTDVLADDGTLPATPVLYAKVNTGELILRLGVDSQSDLTMLETGEPIYTPVMQEEPLLTEDLIKETEELVLRTGSLGAGCSQLLSDMQAFKVKFQ
;
A
#
# COMPACT_ATOMS: atom_id res chain seq x y z
N MET A 1 6.78 11.52 -24.82
CA MET A 1 6.97 10.07 -24.59
C MET A 1 8.40 9.75 -24.19
N GLN A 2 9.42 10.44 -24.68
CA GLN A 2 10.81 10.19 -24.27
C GLN A 2 11.12 10.53 -22.80
N ILE A 3 10.34 11.42 -22.17
CA ILE A 3 10.46 11.81 -20.75
C ILE A 3 10.17 10.65 -19.78
N LEU A 4 9.40 9.63 -20.20
CA LEU A 4 9.02 8.49 -19.35
C LEU A 4 9.91 7.26 -19.54
N LEU A 5 10.72 7.22 -20.60
CA LEU A 5 11.47 6.03 -21.02
C LEU A 5 12.95 6.07 -20.63
N GLU A 6 13.54 7.25 -20.47
CA GLU A 6 14.95 7.42 -20.13
C GLU A 6 15.07 7.69 -18.62
N GLY A 7 15.35 6.65 -17.85
CA GLY A 7 15.71 6.74 -16.42
C GLY A 7 17.11 7.31 -16.17
N HIS A 8 17.63 8.16 -17.06
CA HIS A 8 18.94 8.78 -16.94
C HIS A 8 18.82 10.30 -17.06
N PHE A 9 18.91 10.98 -15.92
CA PHE A 9 18.82 12.43 -15.82
C PHE A 9 20.22 13.03 -15.72
N PRO A 10 20.64 13.90 -16.66
CA PRO A 10 21.91 14.61 -16.55
C PRO A 10 21.79 15.65 -15.44
N GLY A 11 22.38 15.36 -14.27
CA GLY A 11 22.43 16.28 -13.14
C GLY A 11 23.08 17.60 -13.52
N ARG A 12 22.34 18.71 -13.36
CA ARG A 12 22.93 20.05 -13.34
C ARG A 12 23.46 20.33 -11.94
N LYS A 13 24.76 20.61 -11.86
CA LYS A 13 25.40 21.20 -10.66
C LYS A 13 24.79 22.59 -10.46
N VAL A 14 24.02 22.78 -9.39
CA VAL A 14 23.54 24.10 -8.95
C VAL A 14 24.58 24.66 -8.00
N ASP A 15 25.23 25.75 -8.41
CA ASP A 15 26.20 26.47 -7.59
C ASP A 15 25.51 27.10 -6.38
N SER A 16 26.04 26.75 -5.20
CA SER A 16 25.58 27.17 -3.89
C SER A 16 26.16 28.54 -3.53
N ALA A 17 25.31 29.56 -3.49
CA ALA A 17 25.46 30.70 -2.60
C ALA A 17 24.14 31.49 -2.53
N ASN A 18 23.48 31.48 -1.37
CA ASN A 18 22.43 32.42 -0.92
C ASN A 18 20.93 32.12 -1.19
N ALA A 19 20.48 30.86 -1.13
CA ALA A 19 19.04 30.51 -1.20
C ALA A 19 18.56 29.53 -0.10
N SER A 20 19.12 29.58 1.11
CA SER A 20 18.93 28.53 2.12
C SER A 20 17.62 28.56 2.91
N SER A 21 16.72 29.54 2.71
CA SER A 21 15.46 29.66 3.47
C SER A 21 14.17 29.52 2.66
N LEU A 22 14.16 29.83 1.36
CA LEU A 22 12.96 29.73 0.50
C LEU A 22 12.50 28.29 0.15
N PRO A 23 13.39 27.28 -0.01
CA PRO A 23 12.96 25.94 -0.43
C PRO A 23 12.25 25.11 0.64
N LYS A 24 12.34 25.50 1.92
CA LYS A 24 11.73 24.74 3.03
C LYS A 24 10.24 25.06 3.22
N ASP A 25 9.83 26.27 2.82
CA ASP A 25 8.43 26.70 2.89
C ASP A 25 7.68 26.40 1.57
N LEU A 26 8.42 26.25 0.47
CA LEU A 26 7.86 25.80 -0.80
C LEU A 26 7.88 24.28 -0.82
N HIS A 27 6.73 23.65 -0.57
CA HIS A 27 6.52 22.21 -0.74
C HIS A 27 6.75 21.80 -2.21
N GLY A 28 7.99 21.77 -2.66
CA GLY A 28 8.42 21.44 -4.01
C GLY A 28 8.59 19.93 -4.18
N ALA A 29 8.52 19.44 -5.41
CA ALA A 29 8.86 18.04 -5.67
C ALA A 29 10.39 17.82 -5.58
N PRO A 30 10.86 16.60 -5.26
CA PRO A 30 12.29 16.30 -5.21
C PRO A 30 13.01 16.62 -6.54
N PRO A 31 14.29 17.05 -6.51
CA PRO A 31 15.01 17.59 -7.68
C PRO A 31 15.17 16.60 -8.85
N GLU A 32 15.10 15.30 -8.59
CA GLU A 32 15.18 14.22 -9.61
C GLU A 32 13.82 13.58 -9.92
N SER A 33 12.73 14.21 -9.48
CA SER A 33 11.39 13.68 -9.70
C SER A 33 10.85 14.01 -11.10
N PHE A 34 9.96 13.15 -11.58
CA PHE A 34 9.17 13.38 -12.80
C PHE A 34 8.50 14.76 -12.83
N ILE A 35 8.07 15.28 -11.68
CA ILE A 35 7.37 16.57 -11.56
C ILE A 35 8.28 17.75 -11.90
N VAL A 36 9.55 17.72 -11.47
CA VAL A 36 10.51 18.80 -11.78
C VAL A 36 10.77 18.86 -13.29
N ASN A 37 10.97 17.71 -13.93
CA ASN A 37 11.14 17.63 -15.38
C ASN A 37 9.88 18.11 -16.13
N LEU A 38 8.70 17.69 -15.66
CA LEU A 38 7.44 18.18 -16.22
C LEU A 38 7.32 19.70 -16.13
N ALA A 39 7.66 20.28 -14.97
CA ALA A 39 7.64 21.72 -14.77
C ALA A 39 8.61 22.44 -15.73
N ASP A 40 9.83 21.91 -15.88
CA ASP A 40 10.84 22.45 -16.78
C ASP A 40 10.36 22.44 -18.24
N VAL A 41 9.93 21.28 -18.75
CA VAL A 41 9.43 21.15 -20.13
C VAL A 41 8.22 22.06 -20.37
N THR A 42 7.31 22.14 -19.41
CA THR A 42 6.11 22.98 -19.48
C THR A 42 6.47 24.47 -19.46
N GLY A 43 7.45 24.88 -18.66
CA GLY A 43 7.94 26.26 -18.59
C GLY A 43 8.61 26.74 -19.87
N HIS A 44 9.22 25.83 -20.64
CA HIS A 44 9.80 26.13 -21.95
C HIS A 44 8.75 26.25 -23.07
N MET A 45 7.49 25.88 -22.82
CA MET A 45 6.42 26.00 -23.80
C MET A 45 5.82 27.41 -23.84
N LYS A 46 5.92 28.09 -24.98
CA LYS A 46 5.32 29.42 -25.19
C LYS A 46 3.82 29.42 -25.50
N SER A 47 3.16 28.26 -25.48
CA SER A 47 1.77 28.12 -25.93
C SER A 47 0.95 27.30 -24.95
N LEU A 48 -0.10 27.94 -24.42
CA LEU A 48 -1.08 27.31 -23.54
C LEU A 48 -1.70 26.05 -24.18
N ARG A 49 -1.97 26.08 -25.49
CA ARG A 49 -2.49 24.92 -26.22
C ARG A 49 -1.53 23.74 -26.16
N LYS A 50 -0.23 23.98 -26.33
CA LYS A 50 0.79 22.93 -26.25
C LYS A 50 0.91 22.37 -24.83
N MET A 51 0.85 23.23 -23.81
CA MET A 51 0.86 22.83 -22.40
C MET A 51 -0.36 21.95 -22.06
N ALA A 52 -1.55 22.35 -22.51
CA ALA A 52 -2.77 21.56 -22.32
C ALA A 52 -2.67 20.19 -23.00
N LEU A 53 -2.18 20.13 -24.24
CA LEU A 53 -1.97 18.87 -24.95
C LEU A 53 -0.94 17.97 -24.25
N LEU A 54 0.13 18.54 -23.70
CA LEU A 54 1.11 17.80 -22.91
C LEU A 54 0.45 17.20 -21.66
N TRP A 55 -0.31 18.00 -20.92
CA TRP A 55 -1.04 17.54 -19.74
C TRP A 55 -2.04 16.42 -20.08
N CYS A 56 -2.83 16.57 -21.15
CA CYS A 56 -3.74 15.52 -21.60
C CYS A 56 -3.01 14.20 -21.90
N LYS A 57 -1.84 14.25 -22.55
CA LYS A 57 -1.02 13.06 -22.82
C LYS A 57 -0.50 12.42 -21.53
N ILE A 58 -0.08 13.23 -20.56
CA ILE A 58 0.41 12.73 -19.27
C ILE A 58 -0.71 12.04 -18.50
N VAL A 59 -1.88 12.67 -18.40
CA VAL A 59 -3.03 12.07 -17.71
C VAL A 59 -3.48 10.78 -18.40
N ALA A 60 -3.49 10.73 -19.74
CA ALA A 60 -3.78 9.50 -20.47
C ALA A 60 -2.78 8.38 -20.15
N GLU A 61 -1.50 8.72 -20.08
CA GLU A 61 -0.43 7.77 -19.78
C GLU A 61 -0.45 7.29 -18.32
N LEU A 62 -0.72 8.18 -17.36
CA LEU A 62 -0.91 7.80 -15.95
C LEU A 62 -2.08 6.81 -15.79
N ARG A 63 -3.18 7.02 -16.52
CA ARG A 63 -4.30 6.06 -16.54
C ARG A 63 -3.89 4.72 -17.15
N ARG A 64 -3.12 4.74 -18.25
CA ARG A 64 -2.59 3.51 -18.87
C ARG A 64 -1.73 2.72 -17.89
N LEU A 65 -0.78 3.39 -17.22
CA LEU A 65 0.10 2.79 -16.21
C LEU A 65 -0.70 2.18 -15.04
N TRP A 66 -1.70 2.91 -14.53
CA TRP A 66 -2.60 2.38 -13.49
C TRP A 66 -3.35 1.13 -13.94
N SER A 67 -3.93 1.15 -15.14
CA SER A 67 -4.68 0.02 -15.69
C SER A 67 -3.79 -1.22 -15.88
N GLU A 68 -2.55 -1.03 -16.32
CA GLU A 68 -1.57 -2.10 -16.51
C GLU A 68 -0.84 -2.50 -15.22
N GLY A 69 -1.04 -1.77 -14.11
CA GLY A 69 -0.30 -2.00 -12.87
C GLY A 69 1.20 -1.72 -12.99
N GLN A 70 1.59 -0.82 -13.89
CA GLN A 70 2.97 -0.36 -14.05
C GLN A 70 3.23 0.87 -13.19
N TYR A 71 4.42 0.94 -12.59
CA TYR A 71 4.80 2.09 -11.78
C TYR A 71 5.04 3.33 -12.63
N ILE A 72 4.68 4.49 -12.09
CA ILE A 72 5.04 5.79 -12.63
C ILE A 72 6.55 5.95 -12.51
N PRO A 73 7.28 6.16 -13.64
CA PRO A 73 8.72 6.38 -13.62
C PRO A 73 9.11 7.60 -12.79
N GLY A 74 10.22 7.49 -12.05
CA GLY A 74 10.71 8.56 -11.19
C GLY A 74 9.91 8.79 -9.90
N ILE A 75 8.95 7.90 -9.59
CA ILE A 75 8.20 7.89 -8.33
C ILE A 75 8.45 6.55 -7.60
N PRO A 76 8.84 6.55 -6.31
CA PRO A 76 9.08 5.30 -5.57
C PRO A 76 7.81 4.43 -5.41
N PRO A 77 7.89 3.09 -5.58
CA PRO A 77 6.72 2.18 -5.56
C PRO A 77 6.14 1.89 -4.17
N ASP A 78 6.94 1.97 -3.10
CA ASP A 78 6.51 1.56 -1.74
C ASP A 78 6.72 2.63 -0.67
N GLN A 79 6.85 3.88 -1.06
CA GLN A 79 7.00 4.98 -0.11
C GLN A 79 5.63 5.50 0.35
N ILE A 80 5.58 6.05 1.57
CA ILE A 80 4.44 6.83 2.07
C ILE A 80 4.50 8.23 1.42
N PRO A 81 3.36 8.89 1.14
CA PRO A 81 3.38 10.25 0.62
C PRO A 81 4.25 11.18 1.47
N ASP A 82 5.17 11.91 0.84
CA ASP A 82 6.02 12.87 1.54
C ASP A 82 5.28 14.20 1.68
N LEU A 83 4.87 14.52 2.90
CA LEU A 83 4.12 15.74 3.20
C LEU A 83 4.95 17.03 3.00
N ASN A 84 6.28 16.93 2.86
CA ASN A 84 7.14 18.07 2.52
C ASN A 84 7.20 18.32 1.01
N SER A 85 6.67 17.41 0.20
CA SER A 85 6.64 17.53 -1.26
C SER A 85 5.34 18.16 -1.76
N CYS A 86 5.31 18.62 -3.02
CA CYS A 86 4.10 19.20 -3.59
C CYS A 86 2.94 18.18 -3.65
N LEU A 87 1.70 18.67 -3.57
CA LEU A 87 0.51 17.81 -3.56
C LEU A 87 0.43 16.87 -4.78
N LEU A 88 0.83 17.37 -5.96
CA LEU A 88 0.85 16.54 -7.16
C LEU A 88 1.83 15.36 -7.03
N TYR A 89 3.00 15.57 -6.44
CA TYR A 89 3.96 14.50 -6.19
C TYR A 89 3.42 13.49 -5.17
N GLN A 90 2.80 13.97 -4.09
CA GLN A 90 2.14 13.12 -3.09
C GLN A 90 1.07 12.23 -3.74
N GLN A 91 0.25 12.78 -4.63
CA GLN A 91 -0.76 12.02 -5.38
C GLN A 91 -0.14 10.93 -6.27
N LEU A 92 0.98 11.21 -6.95
CA LEU A 92 1.68 10.19 -7.73
C LEU A 92 2.28 9.08 -6.84
N GLN A 93 2.80 9.42 -5.65
CA GLN A 93 3.26 8.44 -4.67
C GLN A 93 2.11 7.52 -4.21
N VAL A 94 0.92 8.09 -3.98
CA VAL A 94 -0.29 7.30 -3.66
C VAL A 94 -0.61 6.32 -4.78
N ILE A 95 -0.58 6.74 -6.05
CA ILE A 95 -0.86 5.86 -7.19
C ILE A 95 0.10 4.67 -7.19
N ASN A 96 1.41 4.92 -7.09
CA ASN A 96 2.42 3.87 -7.09
C ASN A 96 2.27 2.91 -5.91
N ARG A 97 2.00 3.44 -4.72
CA ARG A 97 1.78 2.61 -3.54
C ARG A 97 0.52 1.76 -3.66
N CYS A 98 -0.56 2.31 -4.22
CA CYS A 98 -1.78 1.57 -4.52
C CYS A 98 -1.55 0.44 -5.53
N ILE A 99 -0.68 0.65 -6.53
CA ILE A 99 -0.26 -0.42 -7.46
C ILE A 99 0.47 -1.54 -6.71
N SER A 100 1.41 -1.20 -5.81
CA SER A 100 2.10 -2.20 -4.97
C SER A 100 1.14 -2.97 -4.07
N ARG A 101 0.15 -2.28 -3.46
CA ARG A 101 -0.92 -2.92 -2.68
C ARG A 101 -1.73 -3.89 -3.52
N LYS A 102 -2.16 -3.48 -4.71
CA LYS A 102 -2.92 -4.33 -5.64
C LYS A 102 -2.12 -5.58 -6.01
N LYS A 103 -0.83 -5.43 -6.34
CA LYS A 103 0.05 -6.56 -6.66
C LYS A 103 0.20 -7.53 -5.49
N ARG A 104 0.46 -7.02 -4.28
CA ARG A 104 0.57 -7.86 -3.08
C ARG A 104 -0.73 -8.61 -2.77
N ARG A 105 -1.89 -7.97 -2.92
CA ARG A 105 -3.20 -8.62 -2.73
C ARG A 105 -3.46 -9.71 -3.76
N ILE A 106 -3.11 -9.50 -5.03
CA ILE A 106 -3.23 -10.53 -6.08
C ILE A 106 -2.32 -11.71 -5.76
N ALA A 107 -1.04 -11.47 -5.44
CA ALA A 107 -0.10 -12.52 -5.09
C ALA A 107 -0.52 -13.29 -3.83
N ALA A 108 -1.04 -12.60 -2.81
CA ALA A 108 -1.57 -13.24 -1.60
C ALA A 108 -2.82 -14.09 -1.91
N ALA A 109 -3.72 -13.62 -2.79
CA ALA A 109 -4.90 -14.38 -3.21
C ALA A 109 -4.52 -15.64 -4.01
N GLU A 110 -3.55 -15.54 -4.92
CA GLU A 110 -3.00 -16.69 -5.67
C GLU A 110 -2.33 -17.70 -4.74
N SER A 111 -1.53 -17.21 -3.78
CA SER A 111 -0.92 -18.05 -2.75
C SER A 111 -2.00 -18.76 -1.92
N LEU A 112 -3.06 -18.04 -1.52
CA LEU A 112 -4.16 -18.61 -0.76
C LEU A 112 -4.91 -19.69 -1.55
N ASP A 113 -5.21 -19.44 -2.83
CA ASP A 113 -5.86 -20.43 -3.71
C ASP A 113 -5.02 -21.71 -3.80
N SER A 114 -3.70 -21.57 -3.96
CA SER A 114 -2.81 -22.72 -4.01
C SER A 114 -2.84 -23.57 -2.72
N VAL A 115 -2.88 -22.92 -1.55
CA VAL A 115 -2.95 -23.57 -0.24
C VAL A 115 -4.32 -24.25 -0.03
N VAL A 116 -5.41 -23.60 -0.43
CA VAL A 116 -6.77 -24.17 -0.34
C VAL A 116 -6.94 -25.39 -1.25
N ARG A 117 -6.36 -25.35 -2.47
CA ARG A 117 -6.37 -26.49 -3.39
C ARG A 117 -5.57 -27.66 -2.84
N LEU A 118 -4.41 -27.40 -2.22
CA LEU A 118 -3.62 -28.43 -1.55
C LEU A 118 -4.41 -29.09 -0.41
N GLY A 119 -5.06 -28.28 0.44
CA GLY A 119 -5.90 -28.78 1.54
C GLY A 119 -7.10 -29.61 1.09
N SER A 120 -7.68 -29.29 -0.07
CA SER A 120 -8.78 -30.06 -0.67
C SER A 120 -8.33 -31.37 -1.33
N SER A 121 -7.05 -31.51 -1.66
CA SER A 121 -6.50 -32.64 -2.44
C SER A 121 -6.00 -33.83 -1.62
N ASN A 122 -6.20 -33.85 -0.31
CA ASN A 122 -5.84 -35.01 0.50
C ASN A 122 -6.92 -36.11 0.39
N THR A 123 -6.79 -36.92 -0.67
CA THR A 123 -6.96 -38.37 -0.58
C THR A 123 -6.18 -38.91 0.61
N ASP A 124 -6.83 -39.76 1.41
CA ASP A 124 -6.31 -40.56 2.52
C ASP A 124 -4.77 -40.69 2.57
N VAL A 125 -4.11 -39.77 3.29
CA VAL A 125 -2.75 -40.01 3.75
C VAL A 125 -2.89 -40.96 4.93
N LEU A 126 -2.94 -42.26 4.62
CA LEU A 126 -2.63 -43.30 5.58
C LEU A 126 -1.29 -42.93 6.21
N ALA A 127 -1.29 -42.82 7.54
CA ALA A 127 -0.10 -42.61 8.34
C ALA A 127 0.89 -43.76 8.06
N ASP A 128 1.86 -43.51 7.19
CA ASP A 128 3.10 -44.27 7.14
C ASP A 128 4.13 -43.55 8.01
N ASP A 129 4.70 -44.34 8.91
CA ASP A 129 5.58 -43.96 9.98
C ASP A 129 6.89 -43.36 9.42
N GLY A 130 7.12 -42.06 9.64
CA GLY A 130 8.45 -41.47 9.50
C GLY A 130 8.62 -40.25 8.58
N THR A 131 7.58 -39.75 7.91
CA THR A 131 7.69 -38.48 7.16
C THR A 131 6.92 -37.37 7.87
N LEU A 132 7.66 -36.42 8.44
CA LEU A 132 7.15 -35.23 9.14
C LEU A 132 5.94 -34.64 8.39
N PRO A 133 4.79 -34.42 9.04
CA PRO A 133 3.65 -33.80 8.38
C PRO A 133 4.06 -32.41 7.89
N ALA A 134 3.60 -32.08 6.68
CA ALA A 134 3.81 -30.81 6.02
C ALA A 134 3.75 -29.65 7.03
N THR A 135 4.88 -28.93 7.14
CA THR A 135 5.20 -27.80 8.03
C THR A 135 4.09 -27.35 9.00
N PRO A 136 4.32 -27.31 10.33
CA PRO A 136 3.36 -26.88 11.37
C PRO A 136 2.84 -25.43 11.23
N VAL A 137 3.28 -24.71 10.21
CA VAL A 137 2.85 -23.36 9.85
C VAL A 137 1.49 -23.37 9.13
N LEU A 138 1.15 -24.42 8.37
CA LEU A 138 -0.04 -24.42 7.52
C LEU A 138 -1.32 -24.89 8.22
N TYR A 139 -1.19 -25.77 9.21
CA TYR A 139 -2.32 -26.36 9.91
C TYR A 139 -2.27 -26.06 11.42
N ALA A 140 -3.42 -26.02 12.07
CA ALA A 140 -3.55 -25.93 13.51
C ALA A 140 -4.25 -27.19 14.02
N LYS A 141 -3.76 -27.77 15.12
CA LYS A 141 -4.44 -28.85 15.82
C LYS A 141 -5.52 -28.30 16.75
N VAL A 142 -6.75 -28.77 16.60
CA VAL A 142 -7.84 -28.48 17.54
C VAL A 142 -7.85 -29.49 18.71
N ASN A 143 -8.61 -29.21 19.76
CA ASN A 143 -8.69 -30.07 20.96
C ASN A 143 -9.17 -31.50 20.67
N THR A 144 -9.92 -31.72 19.59
CA THR A 144 -10.34 -33.04 19.10
C THR A 144 -9.23 -33.82 18.41
N GLY A 145 -8.07 -33.19 18.16
CA GLY A 145 -6.94 -33.77 17.44
C GLY A 145 -7.00 -33.61 15.91
N GLU A 146 -8.09 -33.05 15.37
CA GLU A 146 -8.23 -32.72 13.96
C GLU A 146 -7.29 -31.57 13.56
N LEU A 147 -6.85 -31.57 12.30
CA LEU A 147 -6.00 -30.53 11.72
C LEU A 147 -6.84 -29.60 10.85
N ILE A 148 -6.89 -28.32 11.21
CA ILE A 148 -7.58 -27.28 10.44
C ILE A 148 -6.57 -26.40 9.70
N LEU A 149 -6.89 -26.01 8.47
CA LEU A 149 -6.03 -25.12 7.69
C LEU A 149 -6.04 -23.71 8.31
N ARG A 150 -4.84 -23.14 8.54
CA ARG A 150 -4.69 -21.76 9.03
C ARG A 150 -4.88 -20.78 7.86
N LEU A 151 -5.84 -19.86 8.01
CA LEU A 151 -6.12 -18.81 7.03
C LEU A 151 -5.93 -17.44 7.67
N GLY A 152 -5.43 -16.48 6.87
CA GLY A 152 -5.28 -15.09 7.32
C GLY A 152 -4.23 -14.89 8.42
N VAL A 153 -3.23 -15.76 8.50
CA VAL A 153 -2.09 -15.66 9.43
C VAL A 153 -0.91 -14.93 8.78
N ASP A 154 -0.26 -14.08 9.56
CA ASP A 154 0.90 -13.28 9.14
C ASP A 154 2.20 -13.77 9.80
N SER A 155 2.39 -13.52 11.09
CA SER A 155 3.59 -13.93 11.83
C SER A 155 3.27 -14.75 13.07
N GLN A 156 4.14 -15.71 13.39
CA GLN A 156 4.04 -16.44 14.65
C GLN A 156 4.36 -15.52 15.84
N SER A 157 3.58 -15.64 16.91
CA SER A 157 3.84 -14.98 18.20
C SER A 157 4.55 -15.94 19.17
N ASP A 158 5.13 -15.38 20.22
CA ASP A 158 5.82 -16.16 21.27
C ASP A 158 4.86 -16.90 22.22
N LEU A 159 3.55 -16.81 21.98
CA LEU A 159 2.51 -17.39 22.83
C LEU A 159 1.94 -18.67 22.22
N THR A 160 1.52 -19.58 23.08
CA THR A 160 0.85 -20.84 22.71
C THR A 160 -0.54 -20.93 23.31
N MET A 161 -1.45 -21.61 22.63
CA MET A 161 -2.78 -21.94 23.12
C MET A 161 -2.68 -22.90 24.30
N LEU A 162 -3.45 -22.65 25.37
CA LEU A 162 -3.38 -23.44 26.61
C LEU A 162 -3.90 -24.87 26.44
N GLU A 163 -4.95 -25.06 25.66
CA GLU A 163 -5.59 -26.39 25.50
C GLU A 163 -4.88 -27.28 24.49
N THR A 164 -4.38 -26.71 23.40
CA THR A 164 -3.81 -27.48 22.28
C THR A 164 -2.29 -27.45 22.24
N GLY A 165 -1.64 -26.50 22.94
CA GLY A 165 -0.21 -26.25 22.86
C GLY A 165 0.25 -25.63 21.53
N GLU A 166 -0.70 -25.31 20.63
CA GLU A 166 -0.41 -24.75 19.31
C GLU A 166 0.06 -23.30 19.41
N PRO A 167 1.02 -22.86 18.58
CA PRO A 167 1.43 -21.47 18.55
C PRO A 167 0.31 -20.53 18.05
N ILE A 168 0.21 -19.37 18.70
CA ILE A 168 -0.66 -18.27 18.31
C ILE A 168 0.03 -17.48 17.20
N TYR A 169 -0.74 -17.03 16.21
CA TYR A 169 -0.26 -16.20 15.11
C TYR A 169 -1.00 -14.88 15.10
N THR A 170 -0.31 -13.83 14.67
CA THR A 170 -0.92 -12.55 14.36
C THR A 170 -1.75 -12.68 13.08
N PRO A 171 -2.96 -12.09 13.04
CA PRO A 171 -3.73 -12.05 11.82
C PRO A 171 -3.10 -11.08 10.82
N VAL A 172 -3.35 -11.29 9.54
CA VAL A 172 -3.04 -10.31 8.49
C VAL A 172 -3.80 -9.01 8.80
N MET A 173 -3.03 -7.95 9.08
CA MET A 173 -3.59 -6.65 9.45
C MET A 173 -4.07 -5.87 8.23
N GLN A 174 -5.00 -4.95 8.46
CA GLN A 174 -5.39 -3.99 7.44
C GLN A 174 -4.21 -3.07 7.11
N GLU A 175 -3.99 -2.82 5.82
CA GLU A 175 -2.96 -1.90 5.37
C GLU A 175 -3.27 -0.46 5.83
N GLU A 176 -2.24 0.26 6.26
CA GLU A 176 -2.36 1.64 6.76
C GLU A 176 -3.07 2.57 5.75
N PRO A 177 -3.80 3.60 6.17
CA PRO A 177 -4.35 4.59 5.25
C PRO A 177 -3.23 5.30 4.46
N LEU A 178 -3.47 5.55 3.17
CA LEU A 178 -2.61 6.41 2.36
C LEU A 178 -3.25 7.78 2.28
N LEU A 179 -2.72 8.74 3.04
CA LEU A 179 -3.27 10.08 3.12
C LEU A 179 -2.25 11.07 2.57
N THR A 180 -2.70 11.92 1.67
CA THR A 180 -2.01 13.14 1.23
C THR A 180 -2.33 14.28 2.20
N GLU A 181 -1.54 15.35 2.14
CA GLU A 181 -1.66 16.50 3.04
C GLU A 181 -3.06 17.13 3.05
N ASP A 182 -3.70 17.25 1.89
CA ASP A 182 -5.06 17.78 1.75
C ASP A 182 -6.11 16.91 2.45
N LEU A 183 -6.01 15.58 2.31
CA LEU A 183 -6.90 14.64 3.01
C LEU A 183 -6.68 14.64 4.52
N ILE A 184 -5.44 14.81 4.98
CA ILE A 184 -5.13 14.93 6.42
C ILE A 184 -5.80 16.20 6.97
N LYS A 185 -5.63 17.33 6.29
CA LYS A 185 -6.23 18.62 6.68
C LYS A 185 -7.76 18.55 6.68
N GLU A 186 -8.37 17.96 5.66
CA GLU A 186 -9.82 17.76 5.60
C GLU A 186 -10.32 16.89 6.77
N THR A 187 -9.60 15.81 7.07
CA THR A 187 -9.93 14.91 8.19
C THR A 187 -9.82 15.65 9.53
N GLU A 188 -8.77 16.44 9.73
CA GLU A 188 -8.59 17.26 10.93
C GLU A 188 -9.72 18.28 11.10
N GLU A 189 -10.07 19.02 10.03
CA GLU A 189 -11.18 19.98 10.06
C GLU A 189 -12.51 19.29 10.39
N LEU A 190 -12.78 18.13 9.79
CA LEU A 190 -13.96 17.33 10.07
C LEU A 190 -14.03 16.97 11.55
N VAL A 191 -12.92 16.47 12.11
CA VAL A 191 -12.84 16.07 13.52
C VAL A 191 -13.07 17.25 14.45
N LEU A 192 -12.47 18.40 14.17
CA LEU A 192 -12.66 19.63 14.94
C LEU A 192 -14.11 20.10 14.91
N ARG A 193 -14.78 19.96 13.76
CA ARG A 193 -16.18 20.37 13.57
C ARG A 193 -17.19 19.40 14.20
N THR A 194 -16.97 18.10 14.09
CA THR A 194 -17.94 17.07 14.53
C THR A 194 -17.62 16.47 15.89
N GLY A 195 -16.43 16.73 16.45
CA GLY A 195 -15.96 16.11 17.69
C GLY A 195 -15.77 14.60 17.60
N SER A 196 -15.68 14.06 16.39
CA SER A 196 -15.63 12.63 16.09
C SER A 196 -14.93 12.41 14.75
N LEU A 197 -14.25 11.27 14.58
CA LEU A 197 -13.55 10.83 13.35
C LEU A 197 -14.52 10.47 12.19
N GLY A 198 -15.72 11.05 12.15
CA GLY A 198 -16.76 10.80 11.14
C GLY A 198 -17.54 9.49 11.32
N ALA A 199 -18.47 9.23 10.40
CA ALA A 199 -19.38 8.06 10.41
C ALA A 199 -18.67 6.70 10.24
N GLY A 200 -17.42 6.70 9.77
CA GLY A 200 -16.63 5.47 9.59
C GLY A 200 -16.24 4.81 10.92
N CYS A 201 -15.98 5.60 11.97
CA CYS A 201 -15.66 5.06 13.29
C CYS A 201 -16.90 4.62 14.07
N SER A 202 -18.07 5.20 13.82
CA SER A 202 -19.31 4.76 14.49
C SER A 202 -19.71 3.35 14.11
N GLN A 203 -19.53 2.94 12.84
CA GLN A 203 -19.80 1.56 12.43
C GLN A 203 -18.82 0.59 13.08
N LEU A 204 -17.52 0.91 13.11
CA LEU A 204 -16.52 0.07 13.77
C LEU A 204 -16.80 -0.06 15.28
N LEU A 205 -17.12 1.05 15.96
CA LEU A 205 -17.47 1.03 17.39
C LEU A 205 -18.75 0.24 17.65
N SER A 206 -19.75 0.37 16.76
CA SER A 206 -20.97 -0.44 16.80
C SER A 206 -20.65 -1.93 16.64
N ASP A 207 -19.80 -2.29 15.68
CA ASP A 207 -19.38 -3.67 15.45
C ASP A 207 -18.62 -4.22 16.67
N MET A 208 -17.66 -3.45 17.22
CA MET A 208 -16.93 -3.82 18.44
C MET A 208 -17.87 -4.04 19.64
N GLN A 209 -18.89 -3.20 19.80
CA GLN A 209 -19.90 -3.37 20.86
C GLN A 209 -20.77 -4.60 20.61
N ALA A 210 -21.18 -4.86 19.38
CA ALA A 210 -21.96 -6.05 19.02
C ALA A 210 -21.20 -7.35 19.30
N PHE A 211 -19.87 -7.36 19.11
CA PHE A 211 -19.04 -8.52 19.47
C PHE A 211 -18.96 -8.74 20.99
N LYS A 212 -18.92 -7.69 21.80
CA LYS A 212 -18.89 -7.83 23.27
C LYS A 212 -20.15 -8.50 23.83
N VAL A 213 -21.32 -8.24 23.25
CA VAL A 213 -22.59 -8.79 23.73
C VAL A 213 -22.74 -10.30 23.45
N LYS A 214 -22.01 -10.85 22.48
CA LYS A 214 -22.08 -12.28 22.14
C LYS A 214 -21.31 -13.21 23.09
N PHE A 215 -20.48 -12.66 23.98
CA PHE A 215 -19.66 -13.42 24.93
C PHE A 215 -20.10 -13.22 26.39
N GLN A 216 -21.34 -12.80 26.60
CA GLN A 216 -21.97 -12.62 27.91
C GLN A 216 -23.27 -13.42 27.98
#